data_AF-A0A1C4GSV4-F1
#
_entry.id   AF-A0A1C4GSV4-F1
#
_cell.length_a   1.000
_cell.length_b   1.000
_cell.length_c   1.000
_cell.angle_alpha   90.00
_cell.angle_beta   90.00
_cell.angle_gamma   90.00
#
_symmetry.space_group_name_H-M   'P 1'
#
loop_
_entity.id
_entity.type
_entity.pdbx_description
1 polymer ?
#
loop_
_entity_poly.entity_id
_entity_poly.type
_entity_poly.pdbx_seq_one_letter_code
_entity_poly.pdbx_strand_id
1 'polypeptide(L)'
;MQKIKITLGFLSLLLLNSCDKSTTSNLQKNNKDHPEHLETQIQTPEWAAQYQAFIPCDKCEKRWMSLQLYSDMTYTLKEVSFLKQKNSHKTSMGTLSFDSENAKIVQLTEAETQKIYYFYLRPDAIEPLDNHKKSLDSADQYQLTKVENIEVNNALKYVDIQANLYKSEKLLLDSVNYIKLSYFFEIDNHSDNVIKLKAKDIILVDHKYNEYIANFENDPLISIQPKTADYQLISFFYPETSSPAYINIK
;
A
#
# COMPACT_ATOMS: atom_id res chain seq x y z
N MET A 1 -58.95 1.68 11.48
CA MET A 1 -58.82 2.39 10.18
C MET A 1 -57.44 2.03 9.62
N GLN A 2 -57.36 1.12 8.64
CA GLN A 2 -57.36 1.43 7.19
C GLN A 2 -56.00 2.00 6.75
N LYS A 3 -54.98 1.13 6.62
CA LYS A 3 -54.55 0.47 5.35
C LYS A 3 -54.17 1.46 4.23
N ILE A 4 -52.88 1.56 3.94
CA ILE A 4 -52.37 1.64 2.57
C ILE A 4 -51.20 0.65 2.44
N LYS A 5 -51.32 -0.28 1.49
CA LYS A 5 -50.20 -1.04 0.92
C LYS A 5 -49.95 -0.46 -0.47
N ILE A 6 -48.71 -0.33 -0.91
CA ILE A 6 -48.38 -0.09 -2.33
C ILE A 6 -47.47 -1.22 -2.80
N THR A 7 -47.73 -1.67 -4.03
CA THR A 7 -47.32 -2.96 -4.58
C THR A 7 -46.28 -2.79 -5.69
N LEU A 8 -45.55 -3.87 -5.98
CA LEU A 8 -44.71 -4.03 -7.17
C LEU A 8 -45.42 -3.72 -8.50
N GLY A 9 -44.66 -3.22 -9.48
CA GLY A 9 -45.05 -3.06 -10.90
C GLY A 9 -44.37 -1.84 -11.53
N PHE A 10 -43.94 -1.83 -12.80
CA PHE A 10 -44.04 -2.85 -13.84
C PHE A 10 -42.88 -2.73 -14.86
N LEU A 11 -42.55 -3.85 -15.50
CA LEU A 11 -41.67 -3.95 -16.66
C LEU A 11 -42.37 -3.42 -17.92
N SER A 12 -41.71 -2.62 -18.77
CA SER A 12 -41.93 -2.64 -20.24
C SER A 12 -40.85 -1.88 -21.03
N LEU A 13 -40.50 -2.46 -22.18
CA LEU A 13 -39.58 -1.90 -23.18
C LEU A 13 -40.29 -0.84 -24.03
N LEU A 14 -39.53 0.02 -24.70
CA LEU A 14 -39.83 0.37 -26.09
C LEU A 14 -38.54 0.46 -26.93
N LEU A 15 -38.60 -0.16 -28.10
CA LEU A 15 -37.56 -0.15 -29.13
C LEU A 15 -37.82 1.00 -30.10
N LEU A 16 -36.77 1.59 -30.67
CA LEU A 16 -36.86 2.26 -31.97
C LEU A 16 -35.69 1.80 -32.85
N ASN A 17 -36.00 0.99 -33.85
CA ASN A 17 -35.11 0.74 -34.98
C ASN A 17 -35.22 1.92 -35.94
N SER A 18 -34.08 2.37 -36.48
CA SER A 18 -34.06 3.11 -37.75
C SER A 18 -33.38 2.24 -38.80
N CYS A 19 -34.07 2.00 -39.92
CA CYS A 19 -33.50 1.36 -41.10
C CYS A 19 -33.44 2.38 -42.22
N ASP A 20 -32.26 2.55 -42.82
CA ASP A 20 -32.13 3.04 -44.19
C ASP A 20 -31.64 1.91 -45.11
N LYS A 21 -32.08 1.94 -46.38
CA LYS A 21 -31.97 0.84 -47.34
C LYS A 21 -31.05 1.11 -48.54
N SER A 22 -30.69 -0.02 -49.18
CA SER A 22 -30.02 -0.22 -50.49
C SER A 22 -28.48 -0.34 -50.43
N THR A 23 -27.77 -1.09 -51.29
CA THR A 23 -28.18 -1.91 -52.46
C THR A 23 -27.56 -3.32 -52.42
N THR A 24 -28.13 -4.28 -53.16
CA THR A 24 -27.71 -5.71 -53.26
C THR A 24 -26.43 -5.97 -54.08
N SER A 25 -25.60 -6.95 -53.67
CA SER A 25 -25.30 -8.17 -54.49
C SER A 25 -24.37 -9.23 -53.83
N ASN A 26 -24.86 -10.48 -53.81
CA ASN A 26 -24.20 -11.81 -53.90
C ASN A 26 -22.82 -12.16 -53.27
N LEU A 27 -22.86 -13.17 -52.37
CA LEU A 27 -22.04 -14.40 -52.32
C LEU A 27 -20.48 -14.32 -52.20
N GLN A 28 -19.92 -14.59 -51.01
CA GLN A 28 -19.22 -15.86 -50.66
C GLN A 28 -18.49 -15.86 -49.27
N LYS A 29 -18.73 -16.93 -48.50
CA LYS A 29 -17.87 -17.67 -47.52
C LYS A 29 -16.73 -17.01 -46.71
N ASN A 30 -16.70 -17.37 -45.41
CA ASN A 30 -15.60 -17.30 -44.42
C ASN A 30 -15.16 -15.86 -44.02
N ASN A 31 -14.71 -15.56 -42.79
CA ASN A 31 -14.27 -16.41 -41.66
C ASN A 31 -14.98 -16.04 -40.33
N LYS A 32 -14.67 -16.78 -39.26
CA LYS A 32 -14.93 -16.33 -37.89
C LYS A 32 -14.08 -15.08 -37.59
N ASP A 33 -14.70 -14.04 -37.07
CA ASP A 33 -14.04 -13.14 -36.12
C ASP A 33 -14.95 -12.97 -34.90
N HIS A 34 -14.45 -13.48 -33.78
CA HIS A 34 -14.91 -13.07 -32.46
C HIS A 34 -14.36 -11.66 -32.25
N PRO A 35 -15.16 -10.67 -31.80
CA PRO A 35 -14.61 -9.35 -31.52
C PRO A 35 -13.55 -9.51 -30.44
N GLU A 36 -12.29 -9.29 -30.83
CA GLU A 36 -11.14 -9.31 -29.94
C GLU A 36 -11.41 -8.30 -28.83
N HIS A 37 -11.68 -8.81 -27.62
CA HIS A 37 -11.88 -8.01 -26.45
C HIS A 37 -10.54 -7.35 -26.12
N LEU A 38 -10.35 -6.14 -26.64
CA LEU A 38 -9.20 -5.30 -26.36
C LEU A 38 -9.20 -5.01 -24.85
N GLU A 39 -8.51 -5.86 -24.09
CA GLU A 39 -8.22 -5.63 -22.69
C GLU A 39 -7.37 -4.37 -22.61
N THR A 40 -8.08 -3.25 -22.42
CA THR A 40 -7.46 -1.97 -22.15
C THR A 40 -6.78 -2.12 -20.80
N GLN A 41 -5.47 -2.42 -20.80
CA GLN A 41 -4.67 -2.41 -19.59
C GLN A 41 -4.83 -1.04 -18.95
N ILE A 42 -5.55 -0.99 -17.84
CA ILE A 42 -5.71 0.22 -17.04
C ILE A 42 -4.34 0.48 -16.40
N GLN A 43 -3.52 1.28 -17.09
CA GLN A 43 -2.20 1.64 -16.59
C GLN A 43 -2.38 2.47 -15.32
N THR A 44 -2.00 1.89 -14.18
CA THR A 44 -1.99 2.60 -12.91
C THR A 44 -0.98 3.75 -13.00
N PRO A 45 -1.36 5.00 -12.68
CA PRO A 45 -0.42 6.13 -12.74
C PRO A 45 0.76 5.92 -11.80
N GLU A 46 1.97 6.32 -12.20
CA GLU A 46 3.20 6.07 -11.41
C GLU A 46 3.18 6.71 -10.01
N TRP A 47 2.38 7.76 -9.83
CA TRP A 47 2.15 8.45 -8.56
C TRP A 47 1.17 7.73 -7.62
N ALA A 48 0.35 6.81 -8.14
CA ALA A 48 -0.60 6.02 -7.35
C ALA A 48 0.16 4.85 -6.71
N ALA A 49 0.85 5.15 -5.61
CA ALA A 49 1.77 4.25 -4.93
C ALA A 49 1.70 4.40 -3.40
N GLN A 50 2.35 3.48 -2.71
CA GLN A 50 2.59 3.57 -1.28
C GLN A 50 3.93 4.27 -1.03
N TYR A 51 3.93 5.24 -0.12
CA TYR A 51 5.11 5.98 0.32
C TYR A 51 5.26 5.85 1.83
N GLN A 52 6.47 5.59 2.34
CA GLN A 52 6.72 5.41 3.77
C GLN A 52 7.98 6.13 4.27
N ALA A 53 7.98 6.50 5.55
CA ALA A 53 9.17 6.99 6.25
C ALA A 53 9.10 6.70 7.75
N PHE A 54 10.28 6.67 8.39
CA PHE A 54 10.40 7.10 9.78
C PHE A 54 10.80 8.57 9.80
N ILE A 55 9.97 9.42 10.39
CA ILE A 55 10.21 10.85 10.54
C ILE A 55 10.58 11.22 11.99
N PRO A 56 11.27 12.36 12.21
CA PRO A 56 11.53 12.91 13.54
C PRO A 56 10.26 13.09 14.38
N CYS A 57 10.41 12.99 15.70
CA CYS A 57 9.31 13.16 16.64
C CYS A 57 9.78 13.78 17.96
N ASP A 58 9.33 14.99 18.28
CA ASP A 58 9.76 15.70 19.50
C ASP A 58 9.27 15.05 20.81
N LYS A 59 8.20 14.24 20.72
CA LYS A 59 7.45 13.70 21.87
C LYS A 59 7.35 12.18 21.87
N CYS A 60 8.04 11.51 20.95
CA CYS A 60 8.04 10.06 20.79
C CYS A 60 9.39 9.61 20.23
N GLU A 61 9.74 8.32 20.30
CA GLU A 61 11.09 7.86 19.95
C GLU A 61 11.34 7.95 18.44
N LYS A 62 10.29 7.70 17.66
CA LYS A 62 10.19 7.89 16.21
C LYS A 62 8.72 7.88 15.81
N ARG A 63 8.36 8.46 14.66
CA ARG A 63 7.05 8.26 14.05
C ARG A 63 7.22 7.58 12.70
N TRP A 64 6.50 6.49 12.46
CA TRP A 64 6.34 5.95 11.11
C TRP A 64 5.11 6.58 10.44
N MET A 65 5.21 6.82 9.14
CA MET A 65 4.12 7.26 8.30
C MET A 65 4.04 6.37 7.06
N SER A 66 2.81 6.02 6.64
CA SER A 66 2.52 5.41 5.34
C SER A 66 1.41 6.18 4.66
N LEU A 67 1.71 6.77 3.51
CA LEU A 67 0.77 7.44 2.62
C LEU A 67 0.55 6.56 1.39
N GLN A 68 -0.66 6.00 1.27
CA GLN A 68 -1.11 5.34 0.05
C GLN A 68 -1.90 6.36 -0.78
N LEU A 69 -1.48 6.57 -2.02
CA LEU A 69 -2.25 7.31 -3.03
C LEU A 69 -2.93 6.31 -3.98
N TYR A 70 -4.21 6.51 -4.29
CA TYR A 70 -4.97 5.62 -5.16
C TYR A 70 -5.30 6.31 -6.49
N SER A 71 -5.42 5.53 -7.57
CA SER A 71 -5.70 6.03 -8.92
C SER A 71 -7.12 6.61 -9.10
N ASP A 72 -8.02 6.38 -8.14
CA ASP A 72 -9.37 6.95 -8.07
C ASP A 72 -9.42 8.35 -7.41
N MET A 73 -8.25 8.96 -7.17
CA MET A 73 -8.08 10.25 -6.50
C MET A 73 -8.47 10.24 -5.01
N THR A 74 -8.35 9.09 -4.34
CA THR A 74 -8.42 8.98 -2.87
C THR A 74 -7.05 8.71 -2.25
N TYR A 75 -6.95 8.83 -0.92
CA TYR A 75 -5.75 8.45 -0.18
C TYR A 75 -6.07 7.80 1.18
N THR A 76 -5.10 7.06 1.70
CA THR A 76 -5.05 6.61 3.10
C THR A 76 -3.71 7.02 3.71
N LEU A 77 -3.73 7.72 4.84
CA LEU A 77 -2.55 8.07 5.62
C LEU A 77 -2.60 7.35 6.97
N LYS A 78 -1.64 6.45 7.21
CA LYS A 78 -1.40 5.82 8.52
C LYS A 78 -0.22 6.51 9.20
N GLU A 79 -0.34 6.79 10.50
CA GLU A 79 0.70 7.35 11.35
C GLU A 79 0.83 6.51 12.62
N VAL A 80 2.04 6.06 12.96
CA VAL A 80 2.34 5.32 14.20
C VAL A 80 3.44 6.03 14.96
N SER A 81 3.09 6.59 16.13
CA SER A 81 4.04 7.25 17.03
C SER A 81 4.51 6.27 18.11
N PHE A 82 5.80 5.93 18.09
CA PHE A 82 6.39 4.96 19.00
C PHE A 82 6.72 5.61 20.34
N LEU A 83 5.96 5.26 21.38
CA LEU A 83 6.00 5.87 22.70
C LEU A 83 6.39 4.84 23.75
N LYS A 84 7.23 5.22 24.72
CA LYS A 84 7.77 4.37 25.80
C LYS A 84 6.77 3.52 26.58
N GLN A 85 5.48 3.85 26.55
CA GLN A 85 4.43 3.14 27.30
C GLN A 85 3.43 2.44 26.38
N LYS A 86 2.95 3.13 25.34
CA LYS A 86 1.95 2.60 24.40
C LYS A 86 1.99 3.41 23.10
N ASN A 87 2.17 2.72 21.97
CA ASN A 87 2.12 3.33 20.65
C ASN A 87 0.78 4.03 20.40
N SER A 88 0.83 5.16 19.69
CA SER A 88 -0.36 5.87 19.23
C SER A 88 -0.50 5.71 17.72
N HIS A 89 -1.70 5.35 17.28
CA HIS A 89 -2.01 5.05 15.89
C HIS A 89 -3.08 6.02 15.41
N LYS A 90 -2.86 6.65 14.26
CA LYS A 90 -3.89 7.40 13.53
C LYS A 90 -3.98 6.84 12.13
N THR A 91 -5.21 6.65 11.64
CA THR A 91 -5.47 6.51 10.20
C THR A 91 -6.37 7.67 9.79
N SER A 92 -6.11 8.28 8.64
CA SER A 92 -7.03 9.19 7.99
C SER A 92 -7.17 8.88 6.51
N MET A 93 -8.33 9.25 5.97
CA MET A 93 -8.70 9.00 4.59
C MET A 93 -9.33 10.27 4.00
N GLY A 94 -9.32 10.37 2.68
CA GLY A 94 -9.92 11.51 2.00
C GLY A 94 -9.62 11.52 0.51
N THR A 95 -9.78 12.70 -0.10
CA THR A 95 -9.53 12.92 -1.52
C THR A 95 -8.15 13.56 -1.73
N LEU A 96 -7.56 13.31 -2.90
CA LEU A 96 -6.40 14.03 -3.40
C LEU A 96 -6.74 14.85 -4.64
N SER A 97 -6.02 15.94 -4.85
CA SER A 97 -6.09 16.77 -6.05
C SER A 97 -4.73 17.36 -6.35
N PHE A 98 -4.39 17.49 -7.63
CA PHE A 98 -3.18 18.19 -8.06
C PHE A 98 -3.39 19.70 -8.11
N ASP A 99 -2.38 20.45 -7.72
CA ASP A 99 -2.38 21.91 -7.83
C ASP A 99 -2.42 22.39 -9.30
N SER A 100 -3.20 23.44 -9.57
CA SER A 100 -3.44 23.94 -10.92
C SER A 100 -2.27 24.72 -11.52
N GLU A 101 -1.38 25.27 -10.70
CA GLU A 101 -0.18 26.00 -11.14
C GLU A 101 1.03 25.07 -11.22
N ASN A 102 1.09 24.04 -10.38
CA ASN A 102 2.18 23.08 -10.34
C ASN A 102 1.66 21.66 -10.06
N ALA A 103 1.43 20.87 -11.11
CA ALA A 103 0.95 19.49 -11.03
C ALA A 103 1.88 18.48 -10.30
N LYS A 104 3.03 18.91 -9.75
CA LYS A 104 3.82 18.11 -8.80
C LYS A 104 3.39 18.31 -7.35
N ILE A 105 2.55 19.31 -7.05
CA ILE A 105 2.02 19.53 -5.71
C ILE A 105 0.70 18.76 -5.59
N VAL A 106 0.69 17.79 -4.70
CA VAL A 106 -0.51 17.03 -4.32
C VAL A 106 -1.11 17.67 -3.07
N GLN A 107 -2.38 18.04 -3.15
CA GLN A 107 -3.19 18.42 -2.01
C GLN A 107 -4.00 17.20 -1.55
N LEU A 108 -3.93 16.87 -0.27
CA LEU A 108 -4.79 15.88 0.38
C LEU A 108 -5.82 16.60 1.26
N THR A 109 -7.09 16.23 1.20
CA THR A 109 -8.16 16.78 2.03
C THR A 109 -8.79 15.68 2.88
N GLU A 110 -8.58 15.72 4.20
CA GLU A 110 -9.08 14.74 5.17
C GLU A 110 -10.62 14.79 5.25
N ALA A 111 -11.29 13.67 5.02
CA ALA A 111 -12.75 13.63 4.87
C ALA A 111 -13.51 14.12 6.11
N GLU A 112 -13.07 13.71 7.30
CA GLU A 112 -13.76 14.00 8.57
C GLU A 112 -13.60 15.45 9.04
N THR A 113 -12.39 16.02 8.86
CA THR A 113 -12.01 17.31 9.46
C THR A 113 -11.92 18.44 8.44
N GLN A 114 -11.93 18.11 7.14
CA GLN A 114 -11.57 19.00 6.03
C GLN A 114 -10.16 19.61 6.15
N LYS A 115 -9.28 19.00 6.97
CA LYS A 115 -7.88 19.42 7.09
C LYS A 115 -7.14 19.13 5.79
N ILE A 116 -6.41 20.13 5.33
CA ILE A 116 -5.59 20.06 4.12
C ILE A 116 -4.14 19.75 4.48
N TYR A 117 -3.51 18.90 3.67
CA TYR A 117 -2.08 18.63 3.67
C TYR A 117 -1.53 18.84 2.26
N TYR A 118 -0.31 19.37 2.15
CA TYR A 118 0.37 19.56 0.87
C TYR A 118 1.63 18.71 0.80
N PHE A 119 1.90 18.17 -0.38
CA PHE A 119 3.05 17.32 -0.66
C PHE A 119 3.65 17.64 -2.03
N TYR A 120 4.97 17.56 -2.18
CA TYR A 120 5.67 17.63 -3.45
C TYR A 120 6.05 16.22 -3.92
N LEU A 121 5.61 15.87 -5.13
CA LEU A 121 5.78 14.57 -5.74
C LEU A 121 7.11 14.48 -6.52
N ARG A 122 7.86 13.41 -6.28
CA ARG A 122 9.02 12.96 -7.07
C ARG A 122 8.75 11.55 -7.63
N PRO A 123 9.56 11.05 -8.58
CA PRO A 123 9.34 9.72 -9.18
C PRO A 123 9.35 8.56 -8.16
N ASP A 124 10.20 8.68 -7.15
CA ASP A 124 10.55 7.67 -6.15
C ASP A 124 10.25 8.10 -4.70
N ALA A 125 9.74 9.32 -4.49
CA ALA A 125 9.52 9.88 -3.17
C ALA A 125 8.43 10.97 -3.15
N ILE A 126 7.99 11.35 -1.95
CA ILE A 126 7.07 12.45 -1.72
C ILE A 126 7.48 13.24 -0.47
N GLU A 127 7.47 14.56 -0.56
CA GLU A 127 7.93 15.47 0.51
C GLU A 127 6.76 16.29 1.08
N PRO A 128 6.53 16.32 2.40
CA PRO A 128 5.54 17.21 2.98
C PRO A 128 5.96 18.68 2.80
N LEU A 129 4.95 19.52 2.58
CA LEU A 129 5.07 20.97 2.42
C LEU A 129 4.34 21.69 3.56
N ASP A 130 4.70 22.95 3.79
CA ASP A 130 3.97 23.84 4.69
C ASP A 130 2.62 24.27 4.09
N ASN A 131 1.82 25.00 4.87
CA ASN A 131 0.51 25.50 4.43
C ASN A 131 0.60 26.54 3.28
N HIS A 132 1.80 27.05 2.97
CA HIS A 132 2.07 27.93 1.84
C HIS A 132 2.70 27.20 0.65
N LYS A 133 2.67 25.86 0.65
CA LYS A 133 3.20 24.96 -0.38
C LYS A 133 4.73 25.05 -0.56
N LYS A 134 5.47 25.39 0.50
CA LYS A 134 6.93 25.44 0.54
C LYS A 134 7.51 24.22 1.25
N SER A 135 8.72 23.81 0.86
CA SER A 135 9.46 22.75 1.55
C SER A 135 9.67 23.11 3.03
N LEU A 136 9.56 22.10 3.89
CA LEU A 136 9.87 22.25 5.32
C LEU A 136 11.37 22.45 5.53
N ASP A 137 11.74 23.14 6.61
CA ASP A 137 13.11 23.10 7.12
C ASP A 137 13.48 21.65 7.46
N SER A 138 14.64 21.19 6.97
CA SER A 138 15.07 19.77 7.05
C SER A 138 14.17 18.78 6.30
N ALA A 139 13.60 19.17 5.15
CA ALA A 139 12.74 18.33 4.29
C ALA A 139 13.25 16.88 4.08
N ASP A 140 14.57 16.68 3.92
CA ASP A 140 15.21 15.37 3.76
C ASP A 140 14.89 14.38 4.91
N GLN A 141 14.60 14.88 6.12
CA GLN A 141 14.21 14.06 7.28
C GLN A 141 12.73 13.65 7.28
N TYR A 142 11.92 14.28 6.43
CA TYR A 142 10.47 14.09 6.34
C TYR A 142 10.02 13.53 4.98
N GLN A 143 10.96 13.23 4.08
CA GLN A 143 10.69 12.61 2.79
C GLN A 143 10.18 11.17 2.99
N LEU A 144 9.04 10.84 2.39
CA LEU A 144 8.52 9.46 2.32
C LEU A 144 8.94 8.83 1.00
N THR A 145 9.68 7.73 1.06
CA THR A 145 10.14 6.98 -0.11
C THR A 145 9.04 6.06 -0.61
N LYS A 146 8.90 5.91 -1.93
CA LYS A 146 8.03 4.91 -2.56
C LYS A 146 8.50 3.52 -2.18
N VAL A 147 7.60 2.70 -1.62
CA VAL A 147 7.91 1.34 -1.16
C VAL A 147 7.27 0.28 -2.06
N GLU A 148 7.90 -0.89 -2.09
CA GLU A 148 7.38 -2.07 -2.76
C GLU A 148 6.91 -3.09 -1.71
N ASN A 149 5.68 -3.57 -1.86
CA ASN A 149 5.16 -4.68 -1.05
C ASN A 149 5.78 -6.00 -1.54
N ILE A 150 6.18 -6.86 -0.62
CA ILE A 150 6.56 -8.25 -0.92
C ILE A 150 5.39 -9.18 -0.59
N GLU A 151 5.25 -10.28 -1.34
CA GLU A 151 4.27 -11.31 -1.04
C GLU A 151 4.52 -11.91 0.37
N VAL A 152 3.46 -12.01 1.18
CA VAL A 152 3.53 -12.61 2.52
C VAL A 152 2.65 -13.85 2.58
N ASN A 153 3.29 -15.01 2.64
CA ASN A 153 2.67 -16.32 2.78
C ASN A 153 2.46 -16.62 4.27
N ASN A 154 1.29 -16.24 4.79
CA ASN A 154 0.97 -16.32 6.21
C ASN A 154 0.21 -17.60 6.61
N ALA A 155 0.78 -18.41 7.50
CA ALA A 155 0.11 -19.59 8.08
C ALA A 155 -0.79 -19.27 9.29
N LEU A 156 -0.68 -18.08 9.88
CA LEU A 156 -1.46 -17.69 11.06
C LEU A 156 -2.93 -17.43 10.71
N LYS A 157 -3.84 -17.99 11.50
CA LYS A 157 -5.29 -17.78 11.34
C LYS A 157 -5.73 -16.49 12.02
N TYR A 158 -6.56 -15.70 11.33
CA TYR A 158 -7.11 -14.44 11.83
C TYR A 158 -6.03 -13.39 12.17
N VAL A 159 -4.94 -13.40 11.41
CA VAL A 159 -3.89 -12.39 11.45
C VAL A 159 -3.62 -12.00 10.01
N ASP A 160 -3.63 -10.70 9.71
CA ASP A 160 -3.24 -10.18 8.40
C ASP A 160 -1.85 -9.54 8.52
N ILE A 161 -0.95 -9.89 7.61
CA ILE A 161 0.45 -9.45 7.65
C ILE A 161 0.84 -8.89 6.28
N GLN A 162 1.35 -7.66 6.28
CA GLN A 162 1.89 -7.00 5.10
C GLN A 162 3.34 -6.58 5.39
N ALA A 163 4.21 -6.68 4.39
CA ALA A 163 5.62 -6.30 4.50
C ALA A 163 6.01 -5.40 3.33
N ASN A 164 6.56 -4.23 3.65
CA ASN A 164 7.02 -3.23 2.67
C ASN A 164 8.53 -3.08 2.75
N LEU A 165 9.24 -3.15 1.62
CA LEU A 165 10.68 -2.90 1.59
C LEU A 165 10.93 -1.42 1.91
N TYR A 166 11.50 -1.16 3.08
CA TYR A 166 11.79 0.20 3.56
C TYR A 166 13.23 0.62 3.22
N LYS A 167 14.21 -0.28 3.33
CA LYS A 167 15.62 0.05 3.10
C LYS A 167 16.42 -1.15 2.60
N SER A 168 17.36 -0.89 1.70
CA SER A 168 18.39 -1.83 1.25
C SER A 168 19.78 -1.23 1.56
N GLU A 169 20.60 -1.97 2.32
CA GLU A 169 21.92 -1.51 2.76
C GLU A 169 22.99 -2.53 2.38
N LYS A 170 24.01 -2.12 1.60
CA LYS A 170 25.15 -2.99 1.30
C LYS A 170 26.07 -3.09 2.52
N LEU A 171 26.49 -4.31 2.84
CA LEU A 171 27.34 -4.64 3.98
C LEU A 171 28.46 -5.58 3.54
N LEU A 172 29.62 -5.43 4.16
CA LEU A 172 30.74 -6.36 4.01
C LEU A 172 30.94 -7.08 5.35
N LEU A 173 30.63 -8.37 5.40
CA LEU A 173 30.90 -9.23 6.56
C LEU A 173 31.83 -10.35 6.12
N ASP A 174 32.93 -10.56 6.85
CA ASP A 174 33.90 -11.64 6.61
C ASP A 174 34.37 -11.75 5.14
N SER A 175 34.59 -10.60 4.50
CA SER A 175 34.95 -10.44 3.08
C SER A 175 33.88 -10.92 2.07
N VAL A 176 32.64 -11.13 2.51
CA VAL A 176 31.48 -11.46 1.68
C VAL A 176 30.53 -10.25 1.64
N ASN A 177 30.06 -9.91 0.43
CA ASN A 177 29.05 -8.87 0.24
C ASN A 177 27.65 -9.40 0.58
N TYR A 178 27.01 -8.73 1.53
CA TYR A 178 25.62 -8.92 1.88
C TYR A 178 24.82 -7.65 1.59
N ILE A 179 23.51 -7.82 1.46
CA ILE A 179 22.52 -6.77 1.56
C ILE A 179 21.75 -7.02 2.86
N LYS A 180 21.57 -5.98 3.69
CA LYS A 180 20.52 -5.95 4.70
C LYS A 180 19.28 -5.36 4.07
N LEU A 181 18.27 -6.20 3.85
CA LEU A 181 16.94 -5.76 3.46
C LEU A 181 16.12 -5.52 4.74
N SER A 182 15.68 -4.29 4.95
CA SER A 182 14.84 -3.91 6.09
C SER A 182 13.42 -3.68 5.61
N TYR A 183 12.49 -4.49 6.10
CA TYR A 183 11.07 -4.44 5.77
C TYR A 183 10.29 -3.87 6.96
N PHE A 184 9.33 -3.00 6.66
CA PHE A 184 8.35 -2.56 7.62
C PHE A 184 7.12 -3.48 7.54
N PHE A 185 6.81 -4.14 8.66
CA PHE A 185 5.70 -5.06 8.82
C PHE A 185 4.53 -4.37 9.52
N GLU A 186 3.34 -4.51 8.94
CA GLU A 186 2.06 -4.28 9.61
C GLU A 186 1.44 -5.66 9.91
N ILE A 187 1.14 -5.91 11.19
CA ILE A 187 0.62 -7.18 11.69
C ILE A 187 -0.69 -6.91 12.42
N ASP A 188 -1.82 -7.12 11.76
CA ASP A 188 -3.16 -6.95 12.37
C ASP A 188 -3.66 -8.27 12.95
N ASN A 189 -3.80 -8.33 14.27
CA ASN A 189 -4.29 -9.50 14.97
C ASN A 189 -5.80 -9.40 15.22
N HIS A 190 -6.58 -9.95 14.30
CA HIS A 190 -8.03 -10.06 14.41
C HIS A 190 -8.50 -11.18 15.35
N SER A 191 -7.61 -11.99 15.92
CA SER A 191 -7.95 -13.07 16.85
C SER A 191 -8.26 -12.58 18.28
N ASP A 192 -8.79 -13.47 19.12
CA ASP A 192 -9.00 -13.23 20.55
C ASP A 192 -7.76 -13.58 21.41
N ASN A 193 -6.66 -14.02 20.78
CA ASN A 193 -5.46 -14.51 21.45
C ASN A 193 -4.25 -13.58 21.23
N VAL A 194 -3.30 -13.61 22.17
CA VAL A 194 -1.99 -12.96 21.98
C VAL A 194 -1.20 -13.77 20.94
N ILE A 195 -0.77 -13.13 19.86
CA ILE A 195 0.11 -13.74 18.87
C ILE A 195 1.57 -13.51 19.29
N LYS A 196 2.40 -14.55 19.14
CA LYS A 196 3.81 -14.52 19.52
C LYS A 196 4.66 -15.05 18.38
N LEU A 197 5.44 -14.16 17.75
CA LEU A 197 6.30 -14.47 16.62
C LEU A 197 7.78 -14.34 17.02
N LYS A 198 8.58 -15.34 16.71
CA LYS A 198 10.05 -15.31 16.86
C LYS A 198 10.71 -15.09 15.51
N ALA A 199 11.97 -14.69 15.54
CA ALA A 199 12.80 -14.52 14.34
C ALA A 199 12.71 -15.72 13.38
N LYS A 200 12.83 -16.94 13.91
CA LYS A 200 12.75 -18.20 13.14
C LYS A 200 11.37 -18.53 12.53
N ASP A 201 10.33 -17.82 12.93
CA ASP A 201 8.96 -18.00 12.44
C ASP A 201 8.70 -17.07 11.23
N ILE A 202 9.60 -16.11 10.96
CA ILE A 202 9.54 -15.14 9.85
C ILE A 202 10.74 -15.35 8.93
N ILE A 203 10.48 -15.78 7.69
CA ILE A 203 11.53 -16.25 6.78
C ILE A 203 11.35 -15.63 5.41
N LEU A 204 12.33 -14.87 4.96
CA LEU A 204 12.42 -14.43 3.58
C LEU A 204 12.92 -15.58 2.71
N VAL A 205 12.28 -15.81 1.57
CA VAL A 205 12.64 -16.84 0.61
C VAL A 205 13.04 -16.20 -0.71
N ASP A 206 14.14 -16.64 -1.32
CA ASP A 206 14.58 -16.16 -2.63
C ASP A 206 13.96 -16.94 -3.80
N HIS A 207 14.13 -16.44 -5.03
CA HIS A 207 13.70 -17.13 -6.25
C HIS A 207 14.43 -18.47 -6.53
N LYS A 208 15.39 -18.88 -5.68
CA LYS A 208 16.10 -20.17 -5.72
C LYS A 208 15.68 -21.09 -4.55
N TYR A 209 14.68 -20.68 -3.76
CA TYR A 209 14.16 -21.39 -2.57
C TYR A 209 15.13 -21.49 -1.38
N ASN A 210 16.11 -20.59 -1.28
CA ASN A 210 16.93 -20.44 -0.08
C ASN A 210 16.12 -19.70 1.01
N GLU A 211 16.14 -20.21 2.24
CA GLU A 211 15.47 -19.60 3.41
C GLU A 211 16.44 -18.68 4.20
N TYR A 212 15.99 -17.47 4.51
CA TYR A 212 16.72 -16.48 5.31
C TYR A 212 15.89 -16.07 6.53
N ILE A 213 16.38 -16.39 7.72
CA ILE A 213 15.69 -16.10 8.99
C ILE A 213 15.76 -14.58 9.29
N ALA A 214 14.65 -14.02 9.79
CA ALA A 214 14.58 -12.64 10.23
C ALA A 214 15.61 -12.31 11.34
N ASN A 215 16.06 -11.05 11.36
CA ASN A 215 16.82 -10.45 12.43
C ASN A 215 16.02 -9.30 13.05
N PHE A 216 15.93 -9.28 14.37
CA PHE A 216 15.20 -8.29 15.14
C PHE A 216 16.17 -7.42 15.94
N GLU A 217 16.14 -6.11 15.70
CA GLU A 217 16.85 -5.16 16.55
C GLU A 217 16.07 -4.95 17.87
N ASN A 218 16.56 -5.57 18.94
CA ASN A 218 16.21 -5.37 20.36
C ASN A 218 15.09 -6.20 21.01
N ASP A 219 14.36 -7.08 20.31
CA ASP A 219 13.53 -8.12 20.96
C ASP A 219 13.45 -9.39 20.09
N PRO A 220 13.87 -10.59 20.55
CA PRO A 220 13.72 -11.84 19.80
C PRO A 220 12.26 -12.36 19.69
N LEU A 221 11.28 -11.72 20.34
CA LEU A 221 9.89 -12.15 20.43
C LEU A 221 8.89 -10.98 20.26
N ILE A 222 8.28 -10.88 19.07
CA ILE A 222 7.17 -9.96 18.83
C ILE A 222 5.91 -10.53 19.51
N SER A 223 5.16 -9.70 20.25
CA SER A 223 3.96 -10.11 21.00
C SER A 223 2.75 -9.20 20.75
N ILE A 224 1.96 -9.50 19.72
CA ILE A 224 0.80 -8.71 19.30
C ILE A 224 -0.43 -9.04 20.16
N GLN A 225 -1.10 -8.02 20.71
CA GLN A 225 -2.29 -8.19 21.56
C GLN A 225 -3.54 -8.53 20.73
N PRO A 226 -4.57 -9.16 21.33
CA PRO A 226 -5.84 -9.42 20.64
C PRO A 226 -6.50 -8.15 20.12
N LYS A 227 -7.09 -8.19 18.92
CA LYS A 227 -7.80 -7.07 18.29
C LYS A 227 -6.96 -5.79 18.16
N THR A 228 -5.66 -5.94 17.87
CA THR A 228 -4.75 -4.81 17.66
C THR A 228 -3.82 -5.05 16.48
N ALA A 229 -3.48 -3.97 15.79
CA ALA A 229 -2.36 -3.95 14.85
C ALA A 229 -1.07 -3.53 15.55
N ASP A 230 0.02 -4.23 15.27
CA ASP A 230 1.37 -3.88 15.70
C ASP A 230 2.31 -3.74 14.49
N TYR A 231 3.40 -3.00 14.69
CA TYR A 231 4.19 -2.40 13.62
C TYR A 231 5.67 -2.58 13.88
N GLN A 232 6.34 -3.37 13.04
CA GLN A 232 7.67 -3.91 13.33
C GLN A 232 8.64 -3.64 12.18
N LEU A 233 9.87 -3.23 12.50
CA LEU A 233 10.96 -3.14 11.52
C LEU A 233 11.78 -4.44 11.59
N ILE A 234 11.72 -5.25 10.55
CA ILE A 234 12.32 -6.58 10.50
C ILE A 234 13.36 -6.61 9.38
N SER A 235 14.56 -7.09 9.69
CA SER A 235 15.67 -7.11 8.73
C SER A 235 16.07 -8.52 8.34
N PHE A 236 16.59 -8.70 7.14
CA PHE A 236 17.17 -9.96 6.66
C PHE A 236 18.58 -9.68 6.14
N PHE A 237 19.56 -10.51 6.53
CA PHE A 237 20.88 -10.51 5.91
C PHE A 237 20.90 -11.51 4.76
N TYR A 238 21.36 -11.05 3.61
CA TYR A 238 21.01 -11.67 2.34
C TYR A 238 22.15 -11.53 1.32
N PRO A 239 22.55 -12.56 0.56
CA PRO A 239 23.63 -12.43 -0.42
C PRO A 239 23.29 -11.43 -1.54
N GLU A 240 24.24 -10.56 -1.90
CA GLU A 240 24.05 -9.56 -2.97
C GLU A 240 23.71 -10.18 -4.35
N THR A 241 23.99 -11.47 -4.55
CA THR A 241 23.81 -12.22 -5.81
C THR A 241 22.47 -12.94 -5.96
N SER A 242 21.54 -12.74 -5.03
CA SER A 242 20.19 -13.33 -5.06
C SER A 242 19.10 -12.24 -5.14
N SER A 243 17.84 -12.62 -5.37
CA SER A 243 16.68 -11.69 -5.43
C SER A 243 15.52 -12.23 -4.58
N PRO A 244 14.97 -11.43 -3.64
CA PRO A 244 13.91 -11.88 -2.73
C PRO A 244 12.62 -12.15 -3.50
N ALA A 245 11.89 -13.20 -3.12
CA ALA A 245 10.64 -13.58 -3.77
C ALA A 245 9.42 -13.31 -2.88
N TYR A 246 9.40 -13.88 -1.68
CA TYR A 246 8.29 -13.75 -0.73
C TYR A 246 8.77 -13.94 0.72
N ILE A 247 7.90 -13.67 1.69
CA ILE A 247 8.14 -13.92 3.11
C ILE A 247 7.13 -14.96 3.62
N ASN A 248 7.63 -16.07 4.17
CA ASN A 248 6.84 -17.07 4.88
C ASN A 248 6.70 -16.68 6.37
N ILE A 249 5.48 -16.79 6.90
CA ILE A 249 5.20 -16.76 8.34
C ILE A 249 4.71 -18.15 8.76
N LYS A 250 5.45 -18.80 9.67
CA LYS A 250 5.26 -20.20 10.12
C LYS A 250 4.44 -20.30 11.42
#